data_AF-A0A957RUU9-F1
#
_entry.id   AF-A0A957RUU9-F1
#
_cell.length_a   1.000
_cell.length_b   1.000
_cell.length_c   1.000
_cell.angle_alpha   90.00
_cell.angle_beta   90.00
_cell.angle_gamma   90.00
#
_symmetry.space_group_name_H-M   'P 1'
#
loop_
_entity.id
_entity.type
_entity.pdbx_description
1 polymer ?
#
loop_
_entity_poly.entity_id
_entity_poly.type
_entity_poly.pdbx_seq_one_letter_code
_entity_poly.pdbx_strand_id
1 'polypeptide(L)'
;MTPHGTRKTFFLIALLAVAAMVFAACAAPAAAPATGGEQPAAAAPSSDVPAEAGRGTDGTVTLVYWQEVSILNPYLASGTKDFHGASLIVEPLLEFNQDSELVPVLAQEIPTLENGGISEDLK
;
A
#
# COMPACT_ATOMS: atom_id res chain seq x y z
N MET A 1 -18.51 44.08 -41.89
CA MET A 1 -17.05 44.30 -41.85
C MET A 1 -16.57 44.12 -40.40
N THR A 2 -16.38 42.88 -39.93
CA THR A 2 -15.84 42.64 -38.59
C THR A 2 -14.31 42.71 -38.64
N PRO A 3 -13.67 43.46 -37.72
CA PRO A 3 -12.25 43.79 -37.83
C PRO A 3 -11.40 42.53 -37.67
N HIS A 4 -10.68 42.18 -38.73
CA HIS A 4 -9.85 40.98 -38.85
C HIS A 4 -8.71 40.93 -37.81
N GLY A 5 -8.38 42.05 -37.17
CA GLY A 5 -7.35 42.18 -36.15
C GLY A 5 -7.68 41.48 -34.83
N THR A 6 -8.92 41.61 -34.34
CA THR A 6 -9.31 41.11 -33.00
C THR A 6 -9.28 39.58 -32.94
N ARG A 7 -9.60 38.90 -34.04
CA ARG A 7 -9.56 37.42 -34.11
C ARG A 7 -8.13 36.86 -34.05
N LYS A 8 -7.15 37.58 -34.60
CA LYS A 8 -5.74 37.16 -34.58
C LYS A 8 -5.12 37.33 -33.20
N THR A 9 -5.45 38.40 -32.48
CA THR A 9 -5.01 38.59 -31.09
C THR A 9 -5.60 37.55 -30.15
N PHE A 10 -6.89 37.20 -30.28
CA PHE A 10 -7.47 36.11 -29.49
C PHE A 10 -6.81 34.76 -29.77
N PHE A 11 -6.52 34.43 -31.03
CA PHE A 11 -5.80 33.20 -31.38
C PHE A 11 -4.38 33.17 -30.82
N LEU A 12 -3.65 34.29 -30.85
CA LEU A 12 -2.30 34.38 -30.30
C LEU A 12 -2.28 34.26 -28.77
N ILE A 13 -3.24 34.88 -28.07
CA ILE A 13 -3.38 34.74 -26.60
C ILE A 13 -3.74 33.29 -26.23
N ALA A 14 -4.65 32.65 -26.97
CA ALA A 14 -5.01 31.26 -26.75
C ALA A 14 -3.82 30.31 -27.01
N LEU A 15 -3.06 30.53 -28.08
CA LEU A 15 -1.86 29.75 -28.39
C LEU A 15 -0.80 29.89 -27.29
N LEU A 16 -0.60 31.11 -26.78
CA LEU A 16 0.38 31.41 -25.73
C LEU A 16 -0.05 30.80 -24.37
N ALA A 17 -1.34 30.79 -24.06
CA ALA A 17 -1.88 30.12 -22.88
C ALA A 17 -1.71 28.58 -22.94
N VAL A 18 -1.97 27.97 -24.10
CA VAL A 18 -1.76 26.53 -24.30
C VAL A 18 -0.27 26.18 -24.23
N ALA A 19 0.61 26.98 -24.83
CA ALA A 19 2.06 26.78 -24.75
C ALA A 19 2.58 26.88 -23.30
N ALA A 20 2.05 27.82 -22.50
CA ALA A 20 2.41 27.95 -21.09
C ALA A 20 1.97 26.73 -20.26
N MET A 21 0.79 26.17 -20.51
CA MET A 21 0.32 24.95 -19.84
C MET A 21 1.18 23.73 -20.15
N VAL A 22 1.66 23.59 -21.38
CA VAL A 22 2.53 22.46 -21.79
C VAL A 22 3.90 22.53 -21.11
N PHE A 23 4.47 23.74 -20.94
CA PHE A 23 5.75 23.90 -20.25
C PHE A 23 5.68 23.61 -18.73
N ALA A 24 4.55 23.89 -18.08
CA ALA A 24 4.36 23.61 -16.65
C ALA A 24 4.25 22.11 -16.33
N ALA A 25 3.82 21.29 -17.29
CA ALA A 25 3.63 19.85 -17.12
C ALA A 25 4.94 19.03 -17.15
N CYS A 26 6.09 19.65 -17.42
CA CYS A 26 7.38 18.96 -17.57
C CYS A 26 8.34 19.17 -16.37
N ALA A 27 7.88 19.78 -15.27
CA ALA A 27 8.69 19.91 -14.06
C ALA A 27 8.58 18.63 -13.20
N ALA A 28 9.62 17.79 -13.23
CA ALA A 28 9.78 16.63 -12.36
C ALA A 28 9.81 17.03 -10.86
N PRO A 29 9.27 16.20 -9.94
CA PRO A 29 9.30 16.50 -8.52
C PRO A 29 10.72 16.34 -7.97
N ALA A 30 11.21 17.42 -7.34
CA ALA A 30 12.46 17.42 -6.59
C ALA A 30 12.33 16.54 -5.35
N ALA A 31 13.18 15.52 -5.24
CA ALA A 31 13.35 14.70 -4.07
C ALA A 31 13.87 15.53 -2.88
N ALA A 32 13.23 15.39 -1.71
CA ALA A 32 13.71 15.90 -0.43
C ALA A 32 14.11 14.72 0.47
N PRO A 33 15.27 14.76 1.17
CA PRO A 33 15.65 13.70 2.09
C PRO A 33 15.09 13.98 3.48
N ALA A 34 14.36 13.03 4.06
CA ALA A 34 14.06 13.03 5.49
C ALA A 34 15.08 12.12 6.19
N THR A 35 16.10 12.74 6.79
CA THR A 35 16.97 12.13 7.80
C THR A 35 16.29 12.22 9.16
N GLY A 36 15.91 11.08 9.72
CA GLY A 36 15.48 10.96 11.12
C GLY A 36 15.87 9.57 11.60
N GLY A 37 16.98 9.47 12.33
CA GLY A 37 17.56 8.22 12.80
C GLY A 37 16.79 7.62 13.97
N GLU A 38 16.71 6.29 13.99
CA GLU A 38 16.23 5.51 15.12
C GLU A 38 17.41 4.74 15.74
N GLN A 39 17.62 4.96 17.04
CA GLN A 39 18.61 4.25 17.86
C GLN A 39 18.03 2.89 18.29
N PRO A 40 18.77 1.76 18.27
CA PRO A 40 18.18 0.44 18.37
C PRO A 40 17.79 0.07 19.81
N ALA A 41 16.58 -0.49 19.96
CA ALA A 41 16.24 -1.33 21.11
C ALA A 41 16.96 -2.69 20.99
N ALA A 42 17.37 -3.23 22.14
CA ALA A 42 18.27 -4.39 22.28
C ALA A 42 17.76 -5.67 21.60
N ALA A 43 18.69 -6.41 20.98
CA ALA A 43 18.45 -7.66 20.26
C ALA A 43 18.19 -8.86 21.20
N ALA A 44 17.15 -9.64 20.90
CA ALA A 44 16.98 -11.01 21.36
C ALA A 44 17.76 -11.98 20.43
N PRO A 45 18.23 -13.15 20.92
CA PRO A 45 19.11 -14.02 20.14
C PRO A 45 18.31 -14.88 19.16
N SER A 46 18.64 -14.83 17.86
CA SER A 46 18.06 -15.73 16.85
C SER A 46 19.16 -16.31 15.95
N SER A 47 19.48 -17.58 16.26
CA SER A 47 20.11 -18.65 15.45
C SER A 47 21.07 -18.27 14.30
N ASP A 48 22.35 -18.61 14.48
CA ASP A 48 23.43 -18.62 13.47
C ASP A 48 23.28 -19.78 12.45
N VAL A 49 22.22 -19.77 11.65
CA VAL A 49 22.17 -20.59 10.43
C VAL A 49 22.23 -19.63 9.24
N PRO A 50 23.30 -19.65 8.40
CA PRO A 50 23.31 -18.87 7.18
C PRO A 50 22.19 -19.38 6.28
N ALA A 51 21.16 -18.57 6.08
CA ALA A 51 20.18 -18.80 5.02
C ALA A 51 20.94 -18.73 3.69
N GLU A 52 20.97 -19.85 2.94
CA GLU A 52 21.51 -19.87 1.59
C GLU A 52 20.69 -18.88 0.75
N ALA A 53 21.34 -17.84 0.19
CA ALA A 53 20.66 -16.69 -0.40
C ALA A 53 19.98 -17.06 -1.74
N GLY A 54 18.81 -17.68 -1.63
CA GLY A 54 17.88 -17.92 -2.74
C GLY A 54 17.11 -16.65 -3.12
N ARG A 55 16.38 -16.69 -4.22
CA ARG A 55 15.52 -15.56 -4.62
C ARG A 55 14.50 -15.26 -3.53
N GLY A 56 14.57 -14.07 -2.93
CA GLY A 56 13.62 -13.63 -1.89
C GLY A 56 14.02 -13.97 -0.46
N THR A 57 15.27 -14.39 -0.21
CA THR A 57 15.80 -14.58 1.15
C THR A 57 16.13 -13.27 1.86
N ASP A 58 16.35 -12.20 1.09
CA ASP A 58 16.79 -10.90 1.55
C ASP A 58 16.39 -9.79 0.55
N GLY A 59 16.47 -8.54 0.99
CA GLY A 59 16.22 -7.35 0.17
C GLY A 59 14.87 -6.68 0.40
N THR A 60 14.57 -5.69 -0.44
CA THR A 60 13.34 -4.89 -0.39
C THR A 60 12.34 -5.37 -1.43
N VAL A 61 11.14 -5.73 -0.98
CA VAL A 61 9.99 -5.97 -1.86
C VAL A 61 9.19 -4.67 -1.96
N THR A 62 9.08 -4.12 -3.16
CA THR A 62 8.23 -2.95 -3.44
C THR A 62 6.93 -3.40 -4.10
N LEU A 63 5.82 -3.22 -3.40
CA LEU A 63 4.47 -3.49 -3.91
C LEU A 63 3.84 -2.19 -4.41
N VAL A 64 3.29 -2.22 -5.63
CA VAL A 64 2.59 -1.07 -6.22
C VAL A 64 1.12 -1.42 -6.37
N TYR A 65 0.26 -0.67 -5.70
CA TYR A 65 -1.18 -0.75 -5.86
C TYR A 65 -1.66 0.32 -6.84
N TRP A 66 -2.74 0.00 -7.56
CA TRP A 66 -3.38 0.94 -8.48
C TRP A 66 -4.16 2.06 -7.75
N GLN A 67 -4.48 1.84 -6.46
CA GLN A 67 -4.96 2.87 -5.52
C GLN A 67 -3.97 3.00 -4.37
N GLU A 68 -3.78 4.21 -3.86
CA GLU A 68 -2.87 4.52 -2.74
C GLU A 68 -3.45 4.07 -1.39
N VAL A 69 -2.63 3.40 -0.58
CA VAL A 69 -2.95 3.05 0.82
C VAL A 69 -3.09 4.34 1.62
N SER A 70 -4.31 4.64 2.07
CA SER A 70 -4.63 5.93 2.69
C SER A 70 -4.83 5.82 4.20
N ILE A 71 -5.07 4.61 4.72
CA ILE A 71 -5.22 4.36 6.15
C ILE A 71 -4.69 2.97 6.50
N LEU A 72 -4.00 2.87 7.64
CA LEU A 72 -3.44 1.61 8.16
C LEU A 72 -4.24 1.02 9.31
N ASN A 73 -5.39 1.62 9.63
CA ASN A 73 -6.33 1.08 10.60
C ASN A 73 -7.39 0.23 9.87
N PRO A 74 -7.40 -1.10 10.04
CA PRO A 74 -8.31 -1.98 9.32
C PRO A 74 -9.77 -1.77 9.73
N TYR A 75 -10.05 -1.25 10.94
CA TYR A 75 -11.43 -1.01 11.41
C TYR A 75 -12.07 0.25 10.82
N LEU A 76 -11.26 1.14 10.24
CA LEU A 76 -11.71 2.36 9.56
C LEU A 76 -11.45 2.31 8.05
N ALA A 77 -10.78 1.26 7.57
CA ALA A 77 -10.55 1.01 6.16
C ALA A 77 -11.84 0.57 5.47
N SER A 78 -12.02 1.01 4.22
CA SER A 78 -13.18 0.68 3.38
C SER A 78 -12.80 -0.05 2.09
N GLY A 79 -11.51 -0.28 1.85
CA GLY A 79 -11.01 -0.85 0.61
C GLY A 79 -9.88 -1.84 0.82
N THR A 80 -9.76 -2.78 -0.13
CA THR A 80 -8.78 -3.88 -0.09
C THR A 80 -7.33 -3.39 -0.05
N LYS A 81 -7.03 -2.26 -0.70
CA LYS A 81 -5.71 -1.62 -0.63
C LYS A 81 -5.29 -1.27 0.80
N ASP A 82 -6.22 -0.78 1.61
CA ASP A 82 -5.96 -0.40 3.00
C ASP A 82 -5.88 -1.63 3.89
N PHE A 83 -6.72 -2.66 3.63
CA PHE A 83 -6.61 -3.94 4.34
C PHE A 83 -5.25 -4.62 4.10
N HIS A 84 -4.75 -4.64 2.86
CA HIS A 84 -3.42 -5.19 2.54
C HIS A 84 -2.27 -4.36 3.13
N GLY A 85 -2.43 -3.04 3.23
CA GLY A 85 -1.45 -2.19 3.93
C GLY A 85 -1.45 -2.46 5.43
N ALA A 86 -2.63 -2.57 6.03
CA ALA A 86 -2.80 -2.83 7.46
C ALA A 86 -2.33 -4.23 7.88
N SER A 87 -2.40 -5.24 7.01
CA SER A 87 -1.94 -6.60 7.32
C SER A 87 -0.44 -6.71 7.56
N LEU A 88 0.34 -5.69 7.19
CA LEU A 88 1.78 -5.61 7.52
C LEU A 88 2.04 -5.25 8.99
N ILE A 89 1.02 -4.77 9.71
CA ILE A 89 1.14 -4.21 11.06
C ILE A 89 0.22 -4.93 12.04
N VAL A 90 -0.90 -5.47 11.56
CA VAL A 90 -1.89 -6.19 12.35
C VAL A 90 -1.89 -7.66 11.98
N GLU A 91 -1.59 -8.50 12.95
CA GLU A 91 -1.61 -9.96 12.82
C GLU A 91 -3.01 -10.49 13.22
N PRO A 92 -3.67 -11.31 12.37
CA PRO A 92 -5.00 -11.82 12.65
C PRO A 92 -4.96 -13.05 13.57
N LEU A 93 -6.13 -13.47 14.07
CA LEU A 93 -6.26 -14.75 14.78
C LEU A 93 -6.22 -15.95 13.82
N LEU A 94 -6.89 -15.81 12.67
CA LEU A 94 -7.03 -16.81 11.63
C LEU A 94 -6.82 -16.13 10.26
N GLU A 95 -6.26 -16.84 9.30
CA GLU A 95 -6.00 -16.36 7.94
C GLU A 95 -6.37 -17.42 6.90
N PHE A 96 -6.55 -17.03 5.65
CA PHE A 96 -6.70 -17.97 4.53
C PHE A 96 -5.35 -18.19 3.85
N ASN A 97 -4.98 -19.46 3.64
CA ASN A 97 -3.78 -19.81 2.90
C ASN A 97 -3.99 -19.66 1.37
N GLN A 98 -2.95 -19.99 0.59
CA GLN A 98 -2.97 -19.91 -0.88
C GLN A 98 -3.98 -20.87 -1.53
N ASP A 99 -4.28 -21.98 -0.84
CA ASP A 99 -5.28 -22.98 -1.24
C ASP A 99 -6.70 -22.61 -0.77
N SER A 100 -6.87 -21.41 -0.21
CA SER A 100 -8.13 -20.89 0.36
C SER A 100 -8.65 -21.70 1.56
N GLU A 101 -7.77 -22.36 2.29
CA GLU A 101 -8.07 -23.04 3.55
C GLU A 101 -7.84 -22.09 4.73
N LEU A 102 -8.72 -22.16 5.73
CA LEU A 102 -8.57 -21.38 6.96
C LEU A 102 -7.46 -22.00 7.81
N VAL A 103 -6.49 -21.19 8.23
CA VAL A 103 -5.35 -21.59 9.04
C VAL A 103 -5.23 -20.71 10.29
N PRO A 104 -4.80 -21.28 11.43
CA PRO A 104 -4.52 -20.50 12.63
C PRO A 104 -3.24 -19.68 12.47
N VAL A 105 -3.27 -18.43 12.92
CA VAL A 105 -2.10 -17.55 13.03
C VAL A 105 -1.78 -17.32 14.51
N LEU A 106 -2.52 -16.42 15.17
CA LEU A 106 -2.41 -16.22 16.63
C LEU A 106 -3.32 -17.13 17.45
N ALA A 107 -4.37 -17.69 16.85
CA ALA A 107 -5.23 -18.66 17.53
C ALA A 107 -4.53 -20.01 17.72
N GLN A 108 -4.84 -20.75 18.78
CA GLN A 108 -4.32 -22.11 18.98
C GLN A 108 -4.95 -23.12 18.04
N GLU A 109 -6.25 -23.01 17.81
CA GLU A 109 -7.01 -23.92 16.96
C GLU A 109 -8.17 -23.18 16.29
N ILE A 110 -8.67 -23.77 15.21
CA ILE A 110 -9.87 -23.28 14.54
C ILE A 110 -11.08 -23.79 15.31
N PRO A 111 -12.00 -22.92 15.74
CA PRO A 111 -13.22 -23.38 16.40
C PRO A 111 -14.07 -24.18 15.40
N THR A 112 -14.47 -25.38 15.79
CA THR A 112 -15.34 -26.29 15.03
C THR A 112 -16.44 -26.84 15.95
N LEU A 113 -17.40 -27.58 15.39
CA LEU A 113 -18.37 -28.30 16.21
C LEU A 113 -17.74 -29.51 16.93
N GLU A 114 -16.80 -30.19 16.26
CA GLU A 114 -16.18 -31.43 16.77
C GLU A 114 -15.27 -31.17 17.97
N ASN A 115 -14.55 -30.04 18.00
CA ASN A 115 -13.76 -29.62 19.16
C ASN A 115 -14.58 -28.87 20.23
N GLY A 116 -15.88 -28.68 20.02
CA GLY A 116 -16.76 -27.94 20.94
C GLY A 116 -16.48 -26.43 21.00
N GLY A 117 -15.71 -25.88 20.05
CA GLY A 117 -15.43 -24.45 19.94
C GLY A 117 -16.60 -23.64 19.36
N ILE A 118 -17.56 -24.31 18.72
CA ILE A 118 -18.82 -23.73 18.22
C ILE A 118 -19.98 -24.39 18.97
N SER A 119 -20.96 -23.58 19.42
CA SER A 119 -22.16 -24.10 20.07
C SER A 119 -23.06 -24.85 19.07
N GLU A 120 -23.72 -25.91 19.53
CA GLU A 120 -24.63 -26.72 18.71
C GLU A 120 -25.82 -25.93 18.18
N ASP A 121 -26.18 -24.81 18.83
CA ASP A 121 -27.29 -23.96 18.42
C ASP A 121 -26.94 -22.93 17.33
N LEU A 122 -25.65 -22.82 16.95
CA LEU A 122 -25.12 -21.93 15.92
C LEU A 122 -25.62 -20.47 16.07
N LYS A 123 -25.81 -20.00 17.31
CA LYS A 123 -26.32 -18.67 17.62
C LYS A 123 -25.25 -17.72 18.13
#